data_AF-A0A949JR23-F1
#
_entry.id   AF-A0A949JR23-F1
#
_cell.length_a   1.000
_cell.length_b   1.000
_cell.length_c   1.000
_cell.angle_alpha   90.00
_cell.angle_beta   90.00
_cell.angle_gamma   90.00
#
_symmetry.space_group_name_H-M   'P 1'
#
loop_
_entity.id
_entity.type
_entity.pdbx_description
1 polymer ?
#
loop_
_entity_poly.entity_id
_entity_poly.type
_entity_poly.pdbx_seq_one_letter_code
_entity_poly.pdbx_strand_id
1 'polypeptide(L)'
;MAEQITLTDIVIDVVLKRVKRVRLSIHPPTGRVRISAPSHMSMESIRVFAISKLDWIKKHQKNIRAQDRVTRRDFVDRESHYVWGKRYLMQVIVYRPPLELDR
;
A
#
# COMPACT_ATOMS: atom_id res chain seq x y z
N MET A 1 -2.54 -0.61 -22.50
CA MET A 1 -1.27 -1.33 -22.28
C MET A 1 -0.54 -0.63 -21.15
N ALA A 2 0.00 -1.37 -20.18
CA ALA A 2 0.82 -0.78 -19.12
C ALA A 2 2.25 -0.73 -19.64
N GLU A 3 2.83 0.47 -19.70
CA GLU A 3 4.23 0.62 -20.09
C GLU A 3 5.08 0.57 -18.83
N GLN A 4 6.25 -0.05 -18.92
CA GLN A 4 7.15 -0.17 -17.78
C GLN A 4 8.44 0.59 -18.05
N ILE A 5 8.90 1.32 -17.05
CA ILE A 5 10.21 1.97 -17.05
C ILE A 5 11.04 1.31 -15.97
N THR A 6 12.17 0.75 -16.34
CA THR A 6 13.18 0.28 -15.38
C THR A 6 14.19 1.40 -15.15
N LEU A 7 14.28 1.87 -13.91
CA LEU A 7 15.23 2.89 -13.48
C LEU A 7 16.18 2.28 -12.44
N THR A 8 17.40 1.99 -12.89
CA THR A 8 18.40 1.27 -12.11
C THR A 8 17.86 -0.11 -11.69
N ASP A 9 17.29 -0.23 -10.49
CA ASP A 9 16.72 -1.47 -9.93
C ASP A 9 15.22 -1.36 -9.61
N ILE A 10 14.58 -0.24 -9.95
CA ILE A 10 13.17 0.02 -9.65
C ILE A 10 12.35 -0.10 -10.94
N VAL A 11 11.44 -1.06 -10.95
CA VAL A 11 10.42 -1.19 -12.01
C VAL A 11 9.26 -0.24 -11.69
N ILE A 12 8.98 0.66 -12.62
CA ILE A 12 7.91 1.65 -12.51
C ILE A 12 6.84 1.35 -13.56
N ASP A 13 5.63 1.03 -13.11
CA ASP A 13 4.47 0.84 -13.97
C ASP A 13 3.86 2.20 -14.34
N VAL A 14 3.90 2.53 -15.63
CA VAL A 14 3.34 3.76 -16.20
C VAL A 14 1.98 3.46 -16.81
N VAL A 15 1.00 4.28 -16.42
CA VAL A 15 -0.38 4.17 -16.87
C VAL A 15 -0.86 5.51 -17.38
N LEU A 16 -0.99 5.59 -18.70
CA LEU A 16 -1.51 6.76 -19.39
C LEU A 16 -3.04 6.81 -19.25
N LYS A 17 -3.55 7.88 -18.65
CA LYS A 17 -4.99 8.12 -18.44
C LYS A 17 -5.32 9.58 -18.74
N ARG A 18 -6.60 9.89 -18.94
CA ARG A 18 -7.09 11.28 -19.05
C ARG A 18 -7.08 11.96 -17.68
N VAL A 19 -5.89 12.31 -17.19
CA VAL A 19 -5.66 13.03 -15.93
C VAL A 19 -4.97 14.36 -16.19
N LYS A 20 -5.24 15.38 -15.36
CA LYS A 20 -4.58 16.69 -15.46
C LYS A 20 -3.18 16.72 -14.83
N ARG A 21 -2.87 15.79 -13.92
CA ARG A 21 -1.63 15.79 -13.13
C ARG A 21 -1.02 14.40 -13.08
N VAL A 22 0.31 14.36 -13.08
CA VAL A 22 1.05 13.11 -12.84
C VAL A 22 0.91 12.73 -11.37
N ARG A 23 0.51 11.48 -11.12
CA ARG A 23 0.41 10.92 -9.77
C ARG A 23 1.38 9.76 -9.63
N LEU A 24 2.13 9.73 -8.54
CA LEU A 24 3.02 8.64 -8.20
C LEU A 24 2.48 7.95 -6.94
N SER A 25 2.39 6.62 -6.98
CA SER A 25 1.87 5.81 -5.88
C SER A 25 2.76 4.59 -5.69
N ILE A 26 3.04 4.25 -4.44
CA ILE A 26 3.87 3.11 -4.07
C ILE A 26 2.97 2.14 -3.32
N HIS A 27 2.80 0.94 -3.87
CA HIS A 27 1.91 -0.06 -3.30
C HIS A 27 2.71 -0.98 -2.35
N PRO A 28 2.34 -1.03 -1.04
CA PRO A 28 2.69 -2.18 -0.19
C PRO A 28 2.01 -3.41 -0.81
N PRO A 29 2.59 -4.63 -0.83
CA PRO A 29 3.61 -5.19 0.06
C PRO A 29 5.05 -5.31 -0.50
N THR A 30 5.25 -5.11 -1.81
CA THR A 30 6.57 -5.25 -2.48
C THR A 30 7.24 -3.91 -2.80
N GLY A 31 6.56 -2.78 -2.57
CA GLY A 31 7.09 -1.45 -2.90
C GLY A 31 7.04 -1.12 -4.40
N ARG A 32 6.12 -1.75 -5.15
CA ARG A 32 5.91 -1.47 -6.58
C ARG A 32 5.49 -0.01 -6.78
N VAL A 33 6.16 0.66 -7.70
CA VAL A 33 5.93 2.07 -8.00
C VAL A 33 5.05 2.17 -9.22
N ARG A 34 3.98 2.96 -9.13
CA ARG A 34 3.06 3.22 -10.22
C ARG A 34 2.98 4.72 -10.50
N ILE A 35 3.11 5.09 -11.76
CA ILE A 35 2.94 6.46 -12.24
C ILE A 35 1.70 6.52 -13.12
N SER A 36 0.78 7.41 -12.78
CA SER A 36 -0.35 7.77 -13.63
C SER A 36 -0.05 9.10 -14.29
N ALA A 37 0.03 9.12 -15.62
CA ALA A 37 0.36 10.33 -16.37
C ALA A 37 -0.72 10.67 -17.40
N PRO A 38 -0.84 11.94 -17.82
CA PRO A 38 -1.73 12.34 -18.90
C PRO A 38 -1.40 11.61 -20.21
N SER A 39 -2.41 11.26 -21.01
CA SER A 39 -2.22 10.51 -22.26
C SER A 39 -1.44 11.26 -23.36
N HIS A 40 -1.26 12.57 -23.24
CA HIS A 40 -0.48 13.39 -24.17
C HIS A 40 0.99 13.53 -23.75
N MET A 41 1.38 12.95 -22.60
CA MET A 41 2.73 13.08 -22.07
C MET A 41 3.63 12.00 -22.69
N SER A 42 4.84 12.39 -23.13
CA SER A 42 5.82 11.44 -23.66
C SER A 42 6.48 10.61 -22.56
N MET A 43 6.92 9.40 -22.92
CA MET A 43 7.62 8.50 -21.99
C MET A 43 8.94 9.08 -21.48
N GLU A 44 9.63 9.88 -22.29
CA GLU A 44 10.83 10.60 -21.86
C GLU A 44 10.54 11.61 -20.76
N SER A 45 9.45 12.37 -20.90
CA SER A 45 9.02 13.33 -19.86
C SER A 45 8.67 12.61 -18.55
N ILE A 46 8.03 11.44 -18.66
CA ILE A 46 7.69 10.58 -17.52
C ILE A 46 8.96 10.02 -16.87
N ARG A 47 9.97 9.65 -17.67
CA ARG A 47 11.28 9.19 -17.18
C ARG A 47 12.01 10.29 -16.41
N VAL A 48 12.07 11.52 -16.95
CA VAL A 48 12.67 12.67 -16.25
C VAL A 48 11.94 12.96 -14.94
N PHE A 49 10.60 12.92 -14.96
CA PHE A 49 9.79 13.07 -13.75
C PHE A 49 10.11 11.98 -12.71
N ALA A 50 10.19 10.72 -13.14
CA ALA A 50 10.53 9.61 -12.26
C ALA A 50 11.93 9.77 -11.65
N ILE A 51 12.92 10.21 -12.43
CA ILE A 51 14.28 10.53 -11.96
C ILE A 51 14.24 11.61 -10.88
N SER A 52 13.50 12.70 -11.10
CA SER A 52 13.36 13.79 -10.12
C SER A 52 12.74 13.34 -8.79
N LYS A 53 11.98 12.23 -8.81
CA LYS A 53 11.31 11.65 -7.64
C LYS A 53 11.99 10.40 -7.09
N LEU A 54 13.15 10.01 -7.62
CA LEU A 54 13.88 8.82 -7.16
C LEU A 54 14.21 8.86 -5.66
N ASP A 55 14.67 10.01 -5.15
CA ASP A 55 14.97 10.16 -3.72
C ASP A 55 13.74 9.92 -2.85
N TRP A 56 12.61 10.53 -3.24
CA TRP A 56 11.32 10.35 -2.57
C TRP A 56 10.86 8.88 -2.62
N ILE A 57 11.00 8.22 -3.78
CA ILE A 57 10.65 6.80 -3.95
C ILE A 57 11.47 5.93 -3.01
N LYS A 58 12.80 6.12 -2.96
CA LYS A 58 13.70 5.37 -2.08
C LYS A 58 13.36 5.57 -0.62
N LYS A 59 13.12 6.82 -0.20
CA LYS A 59 12.72 7.15 1.18
C LYS A 59 11.40 6.49 1.57
N HIS A 60 10.41 6.53 0.67
CA HIS A 60 9.10 5.93 0.93
C HIS A 60 9.16 4.39 0.93
N GLN A 61 9.94 3.77 0.05
CA GLN A 61 10.20 2.33 0.09
C GLN A 61 10.92 1.90 1.37
N LYS A 62 11.87 2.70 1.86
CA LYS A 62 12.52 2.46 3.16
C LYS A 62 11.51 2.53 4.30
N ASN A 63 10.63 3.53 4.29
CA ASN A 63 9.58 3.67 5.30
C ASN A 63 8.55 2.52 5.24
N ILE A 64 8.17 2.06 4.05
CA ILE A 64 7.27 0.89 3.90
C ILE A 64 7.95 -0.39 4.39
N ARG A 65 9.26 -0.56 4.17
CA ARG A 65 10.04 -1.68 4.72
C ARG A 65 10.23 -1.58 6.24
N ALA A 66 10.37 -0.36 6.75
CA ALA A 66 10.56 -0.08 8.18
C ALA A 66 9.24 -0.03 8.96
N GLN A 67 8.10 0.12 8.28
CA GLN A 67 6.81 -0.22 8.85
C GLN A 67 6.81 -1.73 9.02
N ASP A 68 7.20 -2.14 10.23
CA ASP A 68 7.02 -3.48 10.75
C ASP A 68 5.65 -3.97 10.30
N ARG A 69 5.65 -5.07 9.55
CA ARG A 69 4.44 -5.76 9.15
C ARG A 69 3.56 -5.78 10.37
N VAL A 70 2.38 -5.16 10.29
CA VAL A 70 1.35 -5.38 11.31
C VAL A 70 1.22 -6.89 11.36
N THR A 71 1.78 -7.49 12.41
CA THR A 71 1.76 -8.93 12.64
C THR A 71 0.32 -9.35 12.45
N ARG A 72 0.12 -10.48 11.78
CA ARG A 72 -1.21 -11.07 11.63
C ARG A 72 -1.83 -11.07 13.03
N ARG A 73 -2.88 -10.26 13.25
CA ARG A 73 -3.47 -10.09 14.57
C ARG A 73 -4.05 -11.45 14.95
N ASP A 74 -3.49 -12.07 15.97
CA ASP A 74 -3.89 -13.41 16.39
C ASP A 74 -5.25 -13.38 17.10
N PHE A 75 -5.86 -12.19 17.26
CA PHE A 75 -7.13 -11.97 17.95
C PHE A 75 -7.06 -12.61 19.34
N VAL A 76 -5.95 -12.38 20.04
CA VAL A 76 -5.70 -12.93 21.36
C VAL A 76 -6.26 -12.00 22.43
N ASP A 77 -6.64 -12.59 23.56
CA ASP A 77 -7.11 -11.81 24.70
C ASP A 77 -6.04 -10.79 25.13
N ARG A 78 -6.49 -9.56 25.36
CA ARG A 78 -5.68 -8.37 25.66
C ARG A 78 -4.77 -7.86 24.54
N GLU A 79 -5.02 -8.23 23.29
CA GLU A 79 -4.34 -7.60 22.14
C GLU A 79 -4.68 -6.10 22.07
N SER A 80 -3.70 -5.24 21.79
CA SER A 80 -3.92 -3.78 21.71
C SER A 80 -4.45 -3.36 20.35
N HIS A 81 -5.70 -2.90 20.28
CA HIS A 81 -6.36 -2.42 19.07
C HIS A 81 -6.64 -0.92 19.14
N TYR A 82 -6.34 -0.21 18.04
CA TYR A 82 -6.75 1.17 17.90
C TYR A 82 -8.17 1.25 17.34
N VAL A 83 -9.10 1.82 18.11
CA VAL A 83 -10.48 2.10 17.71
C VAL A 83 -10.68 3.61 17.84
N TRP A 84 -11.04 4.28 16.74
CA TRP A 84 -11.22 5.74 16.66
C TRP A 84 -10.05 6.56 17.24
N GLY A 85 -8.82 6.09 17.02
CA GLY A 85 -7.61 6.77 17.48
C GLY A 85 -7.26 6.55 18.96
N LYS A 86 -8.04 5.76 19.70
CA LYS A 86 -7.73 5.37 21.09
C LYS A 86 -7.31 3.90 21.16
N ARG A 87 -6.34 3.60 22.03
CA ARG A 87 -5.84 2.24 22.26
C ARG A 87 -6.75 1.50 23.25
N TYR A 88 -7.32 0.39 22.81
CA TYR A 88 -8.14 -0.51 23.62
C TYR A 88 -7.49 -1.89 23.69
N LEU A 89 -7.76 -2.62 24.77
CA LEU A 89 -7.40 -4.03 24.87
C LEU A 89 -8.60 -4.85 24.37
N MET A 90 -8.35 -5.76 23.43
CA MET A 90 -9.36 -6.67 22.91
C MET A 90 -9.70 -7.71 23.98
N GLN A 91 -10.99 -8.00 24.15
CA GLN A 91 -11.47 -9.12 24.94
C GLN A 91 -12.15 -10.11 24.01
N VAL A 92 -11.74 -11.37 24.04
CA VAL A 92 -12.30 -12.41 23.17
C VAL A 92 -13.41 -13.14 23.92
N ILE A 93 -14.63 -13.10 23.39
CA ILE A 93 -15.76 -13.85 23.93
C ILE A 93 -16.00 -15.10 23.08
N VAL A 94 -15.99 -16.27 23.71
CA VAL A 94 -16.36 -17.53 23.05
C VAL A 94 -17.88 -17.66 23.13
N TYR A 95 -18.57 -17.39 22.02
CA TYR A 95 -20.01 -17.62 21.93
C TYR A 95 -20.28 -19.11 21.72
N ARG A 96 -20.89 -19.76 22.71
CA ARG A 96 -21.48 -21.10 22.53
C ARG A 96 -22.97 -20.92 22.23
N PRO A 97 -23.46 -21.25 21.02
CA PRO A 97 -24.89 -21.23 20.76
C PRO A 97 -25.60 -22.22 21.71
N PRO A 98 -26.83 -21.92 22.14
CA PRO A 98 -27.65 -22.90 22.85
C PRO A 98 -27.82 -24.11 21.93
N LEU A 99 -27.57 -25.30 22.46
CA LEU A 99 -27.98 -26.53 21.79
C LEU A 99 -29.51 -26.48 21.74
N GLU A 100 -30.08 -26.16 20.58
CA GLU A 100 -31.48 -26.45 20.31
C GLU A 100 -31.63 -27.97 20.46
N LEU A 101 -32.10 -28.37 21.64
CA LEU A 101 -32.55 -29.73 21.86
C LEU A 101 -33.91 -29.81 21.17
N ASP A 102 -33.91 -30.27 19.92
CA ASP A 102 -35.12 -30.73 19.23
C ASP A 102 -35.86 -31.70 20.16
N ARG A 103 -37.08 -31.34 20.55
CA ARG A 103 -38.09 -32.23 21.13
C ARG A 103 -39.47 -31.80 20.65
#